data_AF-A0A9X8H4Z5-F1
#
_entry.id   AF-A0A9X8H4Z5-F1
#
_cell.length_a   1.000
_cell.length_b   1.000
_cell.length_c   1.000
_cell.angle_alpha   90.00
_cell.angle_beta   90.00
_cell.angle_gamma   90.00
#
_symmetry.space_group_name_H-M   'P 1'
#
loop_
_entity.id
_entity.type
_entity.pdbx_description
1 polymer ?
#
loop_
_entity_poly.entity_id
_entity_poly.type
_entity_poly.pdbx_seq_one_letter_code
_entity_poly.pdbx_strand_id
1 'polypeptide(L)'
;MKLTLLVSTLAASLCAGEVLVSLPVNVDGNLKNLQLLRGETFERAALSFMELNGLVADGVESQRSQDVIAQLASMLREKVTEQQPAPPKEIVVTVPLTIDGVETSLTLFRDEPISDAVSRFLRDAALTEEFKLEAAPQLLQVLANKVAELNAPAQEPQFSFGISIDGQSAVVQHFQGADPLVEAREFAARVGVTDETFLGQLLPTVAKEIQKRIDELTQPQTTPSQTELFSVPLTVNNQAVVLVHYEGWTPTQSALSFLNQNGITDPNTVNEYLPQLIEVLDNQVRQLADAQAAAVPQQATAAAPTRSPLLSVPITIGDQVHQLTYYQGDSLDLTAQLFLEAHGLTNNPNYAAFVTELSLTLRKGIQELDQQMAVNTSPKEPLFQLPITLGGATYDLAYYDHENPGAVATEFCTSKIPALTASFGRAVTDDEVQQCKVYIFQTITRVVDELAAQSVQSPVQVPVEKAPLLFTLDIDLGEGRNAALPFHDGDNAVDVANQFCERNNVDVENVPMLVEEIRKQVAKV
;
A
#
# COMPACT_ATOMS: atom_id res chain seq x y z
N MET A 1 32.18 89.05 -19.68
CA MET A 1 31.59 87.79 -20.16
C MET A 1 30.52 87.38 -19.15
N LYS A 2 29.24 87.45 -19.52
CA LYS A 2 28.30 86.31 -19.73
C LYS A 2 28.19 85.40 -18.48
N LEU A 3 27.06 85.52 -17.76
CA LEU A 3 25.95 84.53 -17.66
C LEU A 3 26.36 83.28 -16.84
N THR A 4 25.64 82.77 -15.83
CA THR A 4 24.20 82.44 -15.80
C THR A 4 23.81 82.03 -14.36
N LEU A 5 22.55 82.29 -13.97
CA LEU A 5 21.87 81.61 -12.85
C LEU A 5 21.96 80.08 -13.01
N LEU A 6 22.14 79.35 -11.91
CA LEU A 6 21.52 78.04 -11.74
C LEU A 6 20.67 78.05 -10.46
N VAL A 7 19.37 78.06 -10.69
CA VAL A 7 18.32 77.80 -9.71
C VAL A 7 18.41 76.32 -9.33
N SER A 8 18.60 76.03 -8.05
CA SER A 8 18.41 74.68 -7.51
C SER A 8 16.92 74.38 -7.45
N THR A 9 16.37 73.76 -8.50
CA THR A 9 15.08 73.08 -8.43
C THR A 9 15.29 71.70 -7.83
N LEU A 10 14.85 71.51 -6.58
CA LEU A 10 14.52 70.20 -6.04
C LEU A 10 13.43 69.59 -6.93
N ALA A 11 13.80 68.62 -7.77
CA ALA A 11 12.83 67.73 -8.39
C ALA A 11 12.50 66.63 -7.38
N ALA A 12 11.36 66.78 -6.70
CA ALA A 12 10.72 65.67 -6.01
C ALA A 12 10.25 64.66 -7.07
N SER A 13 10.91 63.51 -7.12
CA SER A 13 10.53 62.39 -7.97
C SER A 13 9.26 61.75 -7.39
N LEU A 14 8.09 62.08 -7.93
CA LEU A 14 6.88 61.30 -7.70
C LEU A 14 6.99 59.98 -8.47
N CYS A 15 7.10 58.88 -7.74
CA CYS A 15 6.91 57.54 -8.28
C CYS A 15 5.48 57.44 -8.83
N ALA A 16 5.34 57.30 -10.16
CA ALA A 16 4.07 56.93 -10.78
C ALA A 16 3.83 55.44 -10.51
N GLY A 17 2.94 55.13 -9.56
CA GLY A 17 2.46 53.76 -9.34
C GLY A 17 1.65 53.27 -10.54
N GLU A 18 1.81 52.01 -10.89
CA GLU A 18 1.00 51.34 -11.91
C GLU A 18 -0.47 51.26 -11.45
N VAL A 19 -1.41 51.72 -12.28
CA VAL A 19 -2.85 51.68 -11.97
C VAL A 19 -3.37 50.25 -12.16
N LEU A 20 -3.83 49.62 -11.07
CA LEU A 20 -4.42 48.28 -11.08
C LEU A 20 -5.89 48.29 -11.50
N VAL A 21 -6.67 49.23 -10.96
CA VAL A 21 -8.11 49.35 -11.21
C VAL A 21 -8.48 50.83 -11.34
N SER A 22 -9.39 51.15 -12.25
CA SER A 22 -9.95 52.49 -12.42
C SER A 22 -11.46 52.41 -12.55
N LEU A 23 -12.17 53.06 -11.63
CA LEU A 23 -13.63 53.06 -11.56
C LEU A 23 -14.18 54.49 -11.67
N PRO A 24 -15.11 54.78 -12.60
CA PRO A 24 -15.77 56.09 -12.64
C PRO A 24 -16.77 56.23 -11.47
N VAL A 25 -16.60 57.29 -10.68
CA VAL A 25 -17.46 57.66 -9.54
C VAL A 25 -18.02 59.06 -9.80
N ASN A 26 -19.30 59.27 -9.54
CA ASN A 26 -19.93 60.58 -9.69
C ASN A 26 -19.67 61.44 -8.44
N VAL A 27 -19.04 62.59 -8.64
CA VAL A 27 -18.80 63.60 -7.61
C VAL A 27 -19.42 64.91 -8.08
N ASP A 28 -20.48 65.36 -7.40
CA ASP A 28 -21.20 66.61 -7.70
C ASP A 28 -21.62 66.76 -9.17
N GLY A 29 -22.06 65.67 -9.79
CA GLY A 29 -22.50 65.64 -11.19
C GLY A 29 -21.38 65.44 -12.21
N ASN A 30 -20.12 65.33 -11.78
CA ASN A 30 -18.97 65.07 -12.63
C ASN A 30 -18.42 63.66 -12.40
N LEU A 31 -18.16 62.92 -13.47
CA LEU A 31 -17.48 61.63 -13.37
C LEU A 31 -15.98 61.84 -13.08
N LYS A 32 -15.51 61.23 -12.00
CA LYS A 32 -14.12 61.24 -11.55
C LYS A 32 -13.64 59.80 -11.41
N ASN A 33 -12.39 59.53 -11.77
CA ASN A 33 -11.85 58.17 -11.70
C ASN A 33 -11.25 57.90 -10.33
N LEU A 34 -11.81 56.92 -9.63
CA LEU A 34 -11.20 56.29 -8.47
C LEU A 34 -10.18 55.26 -8.96
N GLN A 35 -8.92 55.47 -8.61
CA GLN A 35 -7.81 54.62 -9.07
C GLN A 35 -7.19 53.91 -7.87
N LEU A 36 -6.93 52.61 -8.04
CA LEU A 36 -6.12 51.81 -7.11
C LEU A 36 -4.76 51.59 -7.72
N LEU A 37 -3.69 52.00 -7.03
CA LEU A 37 -2.32 51.76 -7.48
C LEU A 37 -1.77 50.43 -6.94
N ARG A 38 -0.76 49.89 -7.63
CA ARG A 38 -0.07 48.67 -7.21
C ARG A 38 0.61 48.84 -5.86
N GLY A 39 0.21 48.03 -4.88
CA GLY A 39 0.72 48.10 -3.50
C GLY A 39 0.01 49.11 -2.60
N GLU A 40 -1.02 49.81 -3.10
CA GLU A 40 -1.87 50.70 -2.33
C GLU A 40 -3.03 49.93 -1.67
N THR A 41 -3.42 50.30 -0.46
CA THR A 41 -4.62 49.73 0.18
C THR A 41 -5.89 50.38 -0.36
N PHE A 42 -7.02 49.68 -0.33
CA PHE A 42 -8.30 50.21 -0.83
C PHE A 42 -8.72 51.49 -0.10
N GLU A 43 -8.49 51.52 1.21
CA GLU A 43 -8.79 52.65 2.08
C GLU A 43 -7.87 53.84 1.75
N ARG A 44 -6.60 53.58 1.39
CA ARG A 44 -5.67 54.63 0.98
C ARG A 44 -6.04 55.22 -0.39
N ALA A 45 -6.42 54.38 -1.35
CA ALA A 45 -6.90 54.82 -2.66
C ALA A 45 -8.20 55.65 -2.55
N ALA A 46 -9.13 55.22 -1.70
CA ALA A 46 -10.35 55.95 -1.39
C ALA A 46 -10.06 57.33 -0.76
N LEU A 47 -9.15 57.38 0.21
CA LEU A 47 -8.72 58.63 0.83
C LEU A 47 -8.04 59.57 -0.18
N SER A 48 -7.10 59.06 -0.98
CA SER A 48 -6.42 59.83 -2.04
C SER A 48 -7.43 60.45 -3.02
N PHE A 49 -8.45 59.68 -3.41
CA PHE A 49 -9.52 60.17 -4.27
C PHE A 49 -10.35 61.27 -3.61
N MET A 50 -10.67 61.12 -2.32
CA MET A 50 -11.41 62.14 -1.58
C MET A 50 -10.60 63.43 -1.42
N GLU A 51 -9.30 63.34 -1.13
CA GLU A 51 -8.40 64.49 -1.02
C GLU A 51 -8.30 65.24 -2.36
N LEU A 52 -8.12 64.51 -3.46
CA LEU A 52 -8.00 65.09 -4.81
C LEU A 52 -9.27 65.78 -5.32
N ASN A 53 -10.44 65.36 -4.82
CA ASN A 53 -11.73 65.93 -5.21
C ASN A 53 -12.34 66.84 -4.13
N GLY A 54 -11.59 67.18 -3.07
CA GLY A 54 -12.03 68.11 -2.03
C GLY A 54 -13.18 67.59 -1.15
N LEU A 55 -13.32 66.26 -1.01
CA LEU A 55 -14.40 65.60 -0.27
C LEU A 55 -14.10 65.42 1.23
N VAL A 56 -13.00 65.99 1.71
CA VAL A 56 -12.53 65.91 3.12
C VAL A 56 -12.76 67.24 3.85
N ALA A 57 -13.94 67.86 3.65
CA ALA A 57 -14.24 69.19 4.20
C ALA A 57 -14.27 69.22 5.74
N ASP A 58 -14.71 68.13 6.36
CA ASP A 58 -14.90 68.00 7.82
C ASP A 58 -13.71 67.32 8.53
N GLY A 59 -12.61 67.09 7.81
CA GLY A 59 -11.44 66.35 8.30
C GLY A 59 -11.57 64.82 8.13
N VAL A 60 -10.44 64.15 7.94
CA VAL A 60 -10.35 62.70 7.65
C VAL A 60 -10.93 61.84 8.79
N GLU A 61 -10.86 62.34 10.03
CA GLU A 61 -11.37 61.67 11.22
C GLU A 61 -12.88 61.85 11.43
N SER A 62 -13.55 62.68 10.61
CA SER A 62 -15.00 62.82 10.71
C SER A 62 -15.70 61.51 10.33
N GLN A 63 -16.77 61.17 11.04
CA GLN A 63 -17.56 59.97 10.75
C GLN A 63 -18.01 59.94 9.28
N ARG A 64 -18.41 61.10 8.75
CA ARG A 64 -18.81 61.26 7.35
C ARG A 64 -17.68 60.91 6.38
N SER A 65 -16.45 61.33 6.66
CA SER A 65 -15.30 60.98 5.82
C SER A 65 -14.98 59.49 5.91
N GLN A 66 -15.05 58.89 7.10
CA GLN A 66 -14.83 57.44 7.30
C GLN A 66 -15.87 56.59 6.55
N ASP A 67 -17.15 56.98 6.58
CA ASP A 67 -18.22 56.27 5.87
C ASP A 67 -18.01 56.27 4.35
N VAL A 68 -17.58 57.41 3.79
CA VAL A 68 -17.27 57.53 2.35
C VAL A 68 -16.02 56.74 1.98
N ILE A 69 -14.97 56.74 2.82
CA ILE A 69 -13.78 55.91 2.61
C ILE A 69 -14.16 54.43 2.56
N ALA A 70 -14.98 53.95 3.50
CA ALA A 70 -15.43 52.57 3.54
C ALA A 70 -16.24 52.19 2.29
N GLN A 71 -17.14 53.07 1.84
CA GLN A 71 -17.93 52.84 0.63
C GLN A 71 -17.05 52.74 -0.62
N LEU A 72 -16.14 53.69 -0.84
CA LEU A 72 -15.24 53.71 -1.98
C LEU A 72 -14.26 52.52 -1.96
N ALA A 73 -13.75 52.16 -0.79
CA ALA A 73 -12.89 50.99 -0.61
C ALA A 73 -13.64 49.69 -0.95
N SER A 74 -14.93 49.59 -0.58
CA SER A 74 -15.77 48.45 -0.95
C SER A 74 -15.97 48.35 -2.45
N MET A 75 -16.22 49.48 -3.14
CA MET A 75 -16.37 49.51 -4.60
C MET A 75 -15.09 49.05 -5.33
N LEU A 76 -13.92 49.45 -4.82
CA LEU A 76 -12.63 48.97 -5.33
C LEU A 76 -12.45 47.47 -5.09
N ARG A 77 -12.79 46.97 -3.89
CA ARG A 77 -12.69 45.54 -3.56
C ARG A 77 -13.57 44.68 -4.46
N GLU A 78 -14.79 45.12 -4.72
CA GLU A 78 -15.72 44.47 -5.64
C GLU A 78 -15.17 44.45 -7.06
N LYS A 79 -14.67 45.58 -7.57
CA LYS A 79 -14.09 45.64 -8.92
C LYS A 79 -12.83 44.81 -9.10
N VAL A 80 -11.97 44.76 -8.08
CA VAL A 80 -10.79 43.89 -8.10
C VAL A 80 -11.22 42.44 -8.16
N THR A 81 -12.24 42.04 -7.39
CA THR A 81 -12.79 40.68 -7.39
C THR A 81 -13.39 40.30 -8.74
N GLU A 82 -14.05 41.24 -9.43
CA GLU A 82 -14.60 41.02 -10.78
C GLU A 82 -13.53 40.93 -11.88
N GLN A 83 -12.40 41.64 -11.72
CA GLN A 83 -11.30 41.67 -12.70
C GLN A 83 -10.23 40.61 -12.43
N GLN A 84 -10.23 40.01 -11.25
CA GLN A 84 -9.37 38.88 -10.95
C GLN A 84 -9.91 37.67 -11.72
N PRO A 85 -9.12 37.08 -12.65
CA PRO A 85 -9.50 35.81 -13.23
C PRO A 85 -9.69 34.84 -12.05
N ALA A 86 -10.87 34.22 -11.96
CA ALA A 86 -11.02 33.07 -11.09
C ALA A 86 -9.82 32.15 -11.37
N PRO A 87 -9.13 31.62 -10.34
CA PRO A 87 -8.01 30.72 -10.57
C PRO A 87 -8.46 29.65 -11.57
N PRO A 88 -7.62 29.28 -12.56
CA PRO A 88 -8.00 28.30 -13.56
C PRO A 88 -8.46 27.05 -12.83
N LYS A 89 -9.77 26.79 -12.88
CA LYS A 89 -10.36 25.64 -12.23
C LYS A 89 -9.79 24.41 -12.92
N GLU A 90 -9.02 23.62 -12.18
CA GLU A 90 -8.42 22.40 -12.70
C GLU A 90 -9.54 21.41 -13.04
N ILE A 91 -9.52 20.86 -14.25
CA ILE A 91 -10.49 19.85 -14.67
C ILE A 91 -10.07 18.51 -14.08
N VAL A 92 -10.96 17.88 -13.30
CA VAL A 92 -10.74 16.56 -12.71
C VAL A 92 -11.36 15.46 -13.58
N VAL A 93 -12.53 15.73 -14.18
CA VAL A 93 -13.23 14.75 -15.03
C VAL A 93 -13.73 15.42 -16.31
N THR A 94 -13.63 14.72 -17.43
CA THR A 94 -14.29 15.09 -18.69
C THR A 94 -15.04 13.88 -19.23
N VAL A 95 -16.35 14.01 -19.40
CA VAL A 95 -17.21 12.98 -20.00
C VAL A 95 -17.64 13.46 -21.38
N PRO A 96 -17.22 12.82 -22.49
CA PRO A 96 -17.73 13.14 -23.81
C PRO A 96 -19.19 12.67 -23.92
N LEU A 97 -20.04 13.51 -24.49
CA LEU A 97 -21.46 13.26 -24.67
C LEU A 97 -21.84 13.58 -26.12
N THR A 98 -22.76 12.81 -26.68
CA THR A 98 -23.38 13.14 -27.98
C THR A 98 -24.86 13.43 -27.73
N ILE A 99 -25.28 14.65 -28.03
CA ILE A 99 -26.67 15.10 -27.86
C ILE A 99 -27.15 15.58 -29.22
N ASP A 100 -28.17 14.92 -29.78
CA ASP A 100 -28.72 15.21 -31.11
C ASP A 100 -27.65 15.26 -32.23
N GLY A 101 -26.61 14.42 -32.10
CA GLY A 101 -25.49 14.36 -33.05
C GLY A 101 -24.43 15.45 -32.87
N VAL A 102 -24.56 16.33 -31.87
CA VAL A 102 -23.55 17.31 -31.50
C VAL A 102 -22.68 16.73 -30.38
N GLU A 103 -21.37 16.70 -30.61
CA GLU A 103 -20.39 16.33 -29.59
C GLU A 103 -20.23 17.48 -28.58
N THR A 104 -20.40 17.17 -27.31
CA THR A 104 -20.20 18.08 -26.20
C THR A 104 -19.48 17.35 -25.06
N SER A 105 -19.07 18.10 -24.03
CA SER A 105 -18.37 17.51 -22.88
C SER A 105 -18.92 18.03 -21.57
N LEU A 106 -19.21 17.11 -20.65
CA LEU A 106 -19.50 17.40 -19.27
C LEU A 106 -18.19 17.39 -18.49
N THR A 107 -17.81 18.53 -17.96
CA THR A 107 -16.56 18.71 -17.20
C THR A 107 -16.87 18.84 -15.71
N LEU A 108 -16.03 18.27 -14.85
CA LEU A 108 -16.03 18.49 -13.41
C LEU A 108 -14.73 19.17 -13.02
N PHE A 109 -14.81 20.28 -12.30
CA PHE A 109 -13.65 20.97 -11.77
C PHE A 109 -13.26 20.49 -10.37
N ARG A 110 -12.01 20.72 -9.99
CA ARG A 110 -11.52 20.48 -8.62
C ARG A 110 -12.37 21.29 -7.63
N ASP A 111 -12.79 20.62 -6.56
CA ASP A 111 -13.64 21.15 -5.49
C ASP A 111 -15.04 21.62 -5.95
N GLU A 112 -15.48 21.27 -7.17
CA GLU A 112 -16.86 21.49 -7.65
C GLU A 112 -17.75 20.30 -7.25
N PRO A 113 -18.93 20.55 -6.64
CA PRO A 113 -19.92 19.49 -6.44
C PRO A 113 -20.42 18.95 -7.80
N ILE A 114 -20.63 17.63 -7.88
CA ILE A 114 -21.15 16.95 -9.09
C ILE A 114 -22.48 17.59 -9.55
N SER A 115 -23.34 17.98 -8.61
CA SER A 115 -24.60 18.68 -8.88
C SER A 115 -24.40 19.99 -9.63
N ASP A 116 -23.35 20.73 -9.29
CA ASP A 116 -23.08 22.06 -9.80
C ASP A 116 -22.48 21.96 -11.20
N ALA A 117 -21.63 20.96 -11.44
CA ALA A 117 -21.10 20.63 -12.76
C ALA A 117 -22.21 20.27 -13.76
N VAL A 118 -23.16 19.41 -13.36
CA VAL A 118 -24.32 19.05 -14.20
C VAL A 118 -25.24 20.25 -14.42
N SER A 119 -25.50 21.04 -13.38
CA SER A 119 -26.33 22.25 -13.48
C SER A 119 -25.71 23.28 -14.42
N ARG A 120 -24.39 23.48 -14.35
CA ARG A 120 -23.62 24.34 -15.26
C ARG A 120 -23.73 23.85 -16.69
N PHE A 121 -23.49 22.56 -16.92
CA PHE A 121 -23.60 21.97 -18.25
C PHE A 121 -25.01 22.15 -18.84
N LEU A 122 -26.07 21.83 -18.08
CA LEU A 122 -27.45 21.96 -18.55
C LEU A 122 -27.88 23.41 -18.77
N ARG A 123 -27.34 24.36 -17.99
CA ARG A 123 -27.58 25.78 -18.19
C ARG A 123 -26.99 26.27 -19.51
N ASP A 124 -25.79 25.81 -19.84
CA ASP A 124 -25.05 26.25 -21.02
C ASP A 124 -25.42 25.43 -22.28
N ALA A 125 -26.05 24.26 -22.09
CA ALA A 125 -26.54 23.41 -23.17
C ALA A 125 -27.78 24.02 -23.87
N ALA A 126 -27.77 23.99 -25.20
CA ALA A 126 -28.87 24.43 -26.06
C ALA A 126 -30.01 23.38 -26.12
N LEU A 127 -30.55 23.01 -24.96
CA LEU A 127 -31.59 21.99 -24.77
C LEU A 127 -32.92 22.63 -24.33
N THR A 128 -34.03 21.94 -24.54
CA THR A 128 -35.35 22.34 -24.00
C THR A 128 -35.41 22.08 -22.49
N GLU A 129 -36.18 22.87 -21.75
CA GLU A 129 -36.29 22.72 -20.29
C GLU A 129 -36.84 21.35 -19.87
N GLU A 130 -37.75 20.77 -20.65
CA GLU A 130 -38.27 19.42 -20.45
C GLU A 130 -37.16 18.36 -20.56
N PHE A 131 -36.33 18.45 -21.60
CA PHE A 131 -35.21 17.53 -21.79
C PHE A 131 -34.11 17.72 -20.74
N LYS A 132 -33.89 18.96 -20.27
CA LYS A 132 -32.95 19.22 -19.16
C LYS A 132 -33.40 18.55 -17.86
N LEU A 133 -34.70 18.57 -17.56
CA LEU A 133 -35.26 17.92 -16.37
C LEU A 133 -35.11 16.39 -16.43
N GLU A 134 -35.29 15.80 -17.62
CA GLU A 134 -35.11 14.36 -17.82
C GLU A 134 -33.63 13.93 -17.82
N ALA A 135 -32.76 14.75 -18.39
CA ALA A 135 -31.32 14.47 -18.51
C ALA A 135 -30.56 14.66 -17.19
N ALA A 136 -30.98 15.60 -16.34
CA ALA A 136 -30.31 15.91 -15.07
C ALA A 136 -29.99 14.69 -14.20
N PRO A 137 -30.94 13.80 -13.84
CA PRO A 137 -30.64 12.63 -13.02
C PRO A 137 -29.70 11.64 -13.71
N GLN A 138 -29.78 11.51 -15.04
CA GLN A 138 -28.93 10.59 -15.80
C GLN A 138 -27.48 11.11 -15.85
N LEU A 139 -27.29 12.39 -16.10
CA LEU A 139 -25.97 13.04 -16.11
C LEU A 139 -25.32 13.02 -14.72
N LEU A 140 -26.11 13.22 -13.66
CA LEU A 140 -25.64 13.05 -12.28
C LEU A 140 -25.09 11.64 -12.06
N GLN A 141 -25.81 10.61 -12.49
CA GLN A 141 -25.38 9.23 -12.33
C GLN A 141 -24.12 8.92 -13.14
N VAL A 142 -24.05 9.37 -14.39
CA VAL A 142 -22.88 9.17 -15.26
C VAL A 142 -21.63 9.83 -14.65
N LEU A 143 -21.75 11.07 -14.20
CA LEU A 143 -20.63 11.79 -13.61
C LEU A 143 -20.23 11.19 -12.25
N ALA A 144 -21.19 10.78 -11.41
CA ALA A 144 -20.92 10.09 -10.16
C ALA A 144 -20.21 8.75 -10.37
N ASN A 145 -20.64 7.96 -11.35
CA ASN A 145 -19.97 6.71 -11.73
C ASN A 145 -18.54 6.98 -12.20
N LYS A 146 -18.32 8.03 -13.00
CA LYS A 146 -16.99 8.35 -13.52
C LYS A 146 -16.05 8.82 -12.41
N VAL A 147 -16.55 9.61 -11.47
CA VAL A 147 -15.80 10.02 -10.26
C VAL A 147 -15.50 8.81 -9.38
N ALA A 148 -16.45 7.89 -9.21
CA ALA A 148 -16.24 6.66 -8.45
C ALA A 148 -15.21 5.73 -9.12
N GLU A 149 -15.19 5.64 -10.44
CA GLU A 149 -14.18 4.90 -11.23
C GLU A 149 -12.79 5.50 -11.07
N LEU A 150 -12.66 6.83 -11.07
CA LEU A 150 -11.39 7.52 -10.88
C LEU A 150 -10.87 7.49 -9.44
N ASN A 151 -11.79 7.49 -8.47
CA ASN A 151 -11.47 7.38 -7.05
C ASN A 151 -11.39 5.92 -6.58
N ALA A 152 -11.78 4.95 -7.43
CA ALA A 152 -11.53 3.56 -7.15
C ALA A 152 -10.01 3.39 -7.08
N PRO A 153 -9.48 2.71 -6.04
CA PRO A 153 -8.08 2.35 -6.04
C PRO A 153 -7.81 1.61 -7.35
N ALA A 154 -6.79 2.03 -8.09
CA ALA A 154 -6.34 1.31 -9.28
C ALA A 154 -6.01 -0.11 -8.83
N GLN A 155 -6.94 -1.03 -9.03
CA GLN A 155 -6.72 -2.41 -8.67
C GLN A 155 -5.63 -2.90 -9.59
N GLU A 156 -4.46 -3.20 -9.03
CA GLU A 156 -3.44 -3.88 -9.81
C GLU A 156 -4.03 -5.24 -10.22
N PRO A 157 -3.91 -5.61 -11.50
CA PRO A 157 -4.38 -6.91 -11.92
C PRO A 157 -3.60 -7.97 -11.15
N GLN A 158 -4.30 -8.88 -10.48
CA GLN A 158 -3.69 -10.00 -9.75
C GLN A 158 -2.80 -10.81 -10.69
N PHE A 159 -3.18 -10.91 -11.97
CA PHE A 159 -2.30 -11.33 -13.04
C PHE A 159 -2.78 -10.79 -14.40
N SER A 160 -1.89 -10.84 -15.38
CA SER A 160 -2.23 -10.56 -16.78
C SER A 160 -1.57 -11.57 -17.71
N PHE A 161 -2.15 -11.77 -18.89
CA PHE A 161 -1.57 -12.65 -19.91
C PHE A 161 -1.90 -12.20 -21.32
N GLY A 162 -0.96 -12.46 -22.22
CA GLY A 162 -1.13 -12.18 -23.64
C GLY A 162 -1.92 -13.29 -24.32
N ILE A 163 -2.87 -12.91 -25.18
CA ILE A 163 -3.50 -13.80 -26.15
C ILE A 163 -3.35 -13.19 -27.55
N SER A 164 -3.29 -14.02 -28.58
CA SER A 164 -3.28 -13.56 -29.97
C SER A 164 -4.66 -13.69 -30.57
N ILE A 165 -5.25 -12.58 -31.01
CA ILE A 165 -6.49 -12.54 -31.77
C ILE A 165 -6.15 -12.05 -33.18
N ASP A 166 -6.37 -12.87 -34.21
CA ASP A 166 -6.10 -12.52 -35.61
C ASP A 166 -4.67 -11.96 -35.88
N GLY A 167 -3.69 -12.46 -35.13
CA GLY A 167 -2.29 -12.02 -35.21
C GLY A 167 -1.97 -10.71 -34.47
N GLN A 168 -2.95 -10.11 -33.80
CA GLN A 168 -2.76 -8.98 -32.89
C GLN A 168 -2.67 -9.48 -31.44
N SER A 169 -1.61 -9.06 -30.74
CA SER A 169 -1.42 -9.37 -29.32
C SER A 169 -2.34 -8.50 -28.47
N ALA A 170 -3.17 -9.13 -27.66
CA ALA A 170 -4.05 -8.48 -26.70
C ALA A 170 -3.76 -8.99 -25.29
N VAL A 171 -3.94 -8.14 -24.28
CA VAL A 171 -3.67 -8.50 -22.88
C VAL A 171 -5.00 -8.67 -22.15
N VAL A 172 -5.16 -9.83 -21.52
CA VAL A 172 -6.25 -10.13 -20.58
C VAL A 172 -5.74 -9.83 -19.17
N GLN A 173 -6.60 -9.26 -18.33
CA GLN A 173 -6.29 -8.89 -16.94
C GLN A 173 -7.33 -9.53 -16.03
N HIS A 174 -6.89 -10.03 -14.88
CA HIS A 174 -7.75 -10.52 -13.82
C HIS A 174 -7.56 -9.68 -12.55
N PHE A 175 -8.66 -9.34 -11.88
CA PHE A 175 -8.70 -8.61 -10.62
C PHE A 175 -9.24 -9.49 -9.50
N GLN A 176 -8.72 -9.31 -8.29
CA GLN A 176 -9.04 -10.16 -7.15
C GLN A 176 -10.55 -10.20 -6.88
N GLY A 177 -11.12 -11.41 -6.94
CA GLY A 177 -12.55 -11.65 -6.66
C GLY A 177 -13.51 -11.28 -7.80
N ALA A 178 -13.00 -10.87 -8.97
CA ALA A 178 -13.79 -10.63 -10.16
C ALA A 178 -14.25 -11.94 -10.83
N ASP A 179 -15.38 -11.88 -11.52
CA ASP A 179 -15.94 -13.03 -12.24
C ASP A 179 -15.24 -13.21 -13.60
N PRO A 180 -14.69 -14.40 -13.91
CA PRO A 180 -13.94 -14.65 -15.14
C PRO A 180 -14.73 -14.40 -16.43
N LEU A 181 -16.05 -14.61 -16.41
CA LEU A 181 -16.90 -14.40 -17.59
C LEU A 181 -17.20 -12.91 -17.80
N VAL A 182 -17.36 -12.15 -16.71
CA VAL A 182 -17.47 -10.68 -16.76
C VAL A 182 -16.20 -10.08 -17.33
N GLU A 183 -15.03 -10.47 -16.83
CA GLU A 183 -13.75 -9.95 -17.32
C GLU A 183 -13.46 -10.34 -18.77
N ALA A 184 -13.83 -11.56 -19.18
CA ALA A 184 -13.73 -11.97 -20.58
C ALA A 184 -14.57 -11.06 -21.50
N ARG A 185 -15.75 -10.62 -21.03
CA ARG A 185 -16.63 -9.71 -21.78
C ARG A 185 -16.05 -8.30 -21.83
N GLU A 186 -15.54 -7.80 -20.72
CA GLU A 186 -14.88 -6.49 -20.66
C GLU A 186 -13.63 -6.46 -21.54
N PHE A 187 -12.86 -7.54 -21.54
CA PHE A 187 -11.74 -7.73 -22.44
C PHE A 187 -12.19 -7.66 -23.91
N ALA A 188 -13.24 -8.41 -24.29
CA ALA A 188 -13.75 -8.41 -25.66
C ALA A 188 -14.26 -7.03 -26.10
N ALA A 189 -14.93 -6.31 -25.20
CA ALA A 189 -15.35 -4.93 -25.44
C ALA A 189 -14.14 -3.99 -25.63
N ARG A 190 -13.11 -4.14 -24.80
CA ARG A 190 -11.87 -3.34 -24.85
C ARG A 190 -11.08 -3.56 -26.15
N VAL A 191 -11.02 -4.79 -26.64
CA VAL A 191 -10.36 -5.09 -27.93
C VAL A 191 -11.23 -4.79 -29.15
N GLY A 192 -12.46 -4.28 -28.95
CA GLY A 192 -13.35 -3.89 -30.04
C GLY A 192 -13.95 -5.08 -30.81
N VAL A 193 -14.05 -6.26 -30.19
CA VAL A 193 -14.63 -7.44 -30.81
C VAL A 193 -16.15 -7.34 -30.76
N THR A 194 -16.78 -7.17 -31.91
CA THR A 194 -18.25 -6.97 -32.02
C THR A 194 -18.96 -8.10 -32.76
N ASP A 195 -18.24 -9.10 -33.30
CA ASP A 195 -18.86 -10.23 -33.99
C ASP A 195 -19.43 -11.25 -32.99
N GLU A 196 -20.75 -11.41 -32.97
CA GLU A 196 -21.48 -12.28 -32.03
C GLU A 196 -21.07 -13.76 -32.13
N THR A 197 -20.71 -14.25 -33.32
CA THR A 197 -20.31 -15.65 -33.51
C THR A 197 -18.93 -15.90 -32.91
N PHE A 198 -18.01 -14.96 -33.13
CA PHE A 198 -16.67 -14.99 -32.59
C PHE A 198 -16.67 -14.73 -31.08
N LEU A 199 -17.50 -13.82 -30.58
CA LEU A 199 -17.73 -13.60 -29.14
C LEU A 199 -18.20 -14.88 -28.45
N GLY A 200 -19.13 -15.62 -29.06
CA GLY A 200 -19.62 -16.90 -28.53
C GLY A 200 -18.53 -17.96 -28.34
N GLN A 201 -17.42 -17.89 -29.10
CA GLN A 201 -16.28 -18.80 -28.98
C GLN A 201 -15.17 -18.23 -28.09
N LEU A 202 -14.94 -16.92 -28.16
CA LEU A 202 -13.87 -16.23 -27.45
C LEU A 202 -14.16 -16.16 -25.94
N LEU A 203 -15.38 -15.77 -25.54
CA LEU A 203 -15.72 -15.52 -24.14
C LEU A 203 -15.52 -16.76 -23.25
N PRO A 204 -16.02 -17.97 -23.60
CA PRO A 204 -15.79 -19.15 -22.78
C PRO A 204 -14.32 -19.56 -22.72
N THR A 205 -13.57 -19.33 -23.80
CA THR A 205 -12.15 -19.67 -23.88
C THR A 205 -11.32 -18.80 -22.96
N VAL A 206 -11.54 -17.48 -23.00
CA VAL A 206 -10.85 -16.51 -22.13
C VAL A 206 -11.25 -16.70 -20.68
N ALA A 207 -12.55 -16.86 -20.39
CA ALA A 207 -13.03 -17.10 -19.02
C ALA A 207 -12.45 -18.38 -18.41
N LYS A 208 -12.34 -19.46 -19.19
CA LYS A 208 -11.73 -20.72 -18.74
C LYS A 208 -10.24 -20.55 -18.42
N GLU A 209 -9.50 -19.79 -19.23
CA GLU A 209 -8.08 -19.53 -18.98
C GLU A 209 -7.86 -18.63 -17.75
N ILE A 210 -8.73 -17.64 -17.52
CA ILE A 210 -8.74 -16.85 -16.29
C ILE A 210 -9.00 -17.76 -15.08
N GLN A 211 -10.05 -18.58 -15.12
CA GLN A 211 -10.38 -19.50 -14.02
C GLN A 211 -9.24 -20.48 -13.72
N LYS A 212 -8.62 -21.04 -14.75
CA LYS A 212 -7.44 -21.92 -14.59
C LYS A 212 -6.32 -21.24 -13.81
N ARG A 213 -6.02 -19.97 -14.13
CA ARG A 213 -4.97 -19.20 -13.44
C ARG A 213 -5.36 -18.78 -12.03
N ILE A 214 -6.65 -18.51 -11.78
CA ILE A 214 -7.19 -18.34 -10.42
C ILE A 214 -6.96 -19.62 -9.62
N ASP A 215 -7.27 -20.79 -10.20
CA ASP A 215 -7.09 -22.08 -9.54
C ASP A 215 -5.60 -22.36 -9.27
N GLU A 216 -4.68 -21.96 -10.17
CA GLU A 216 -3.22 -22.02 -9.97
C GLU A 216 -2.72 -21.09 -8.84
N LEU A 217 -3.38 -19.94 -8.63
CA LEU A 217 -3.06 -19.00 -7.56
C LEU A 217 -3.68 -19.38 -6.20
N THR A 218 -4.83 -20.07 -6.23
CA THR A 218 -5.60 -20.45 -5.04
C THR A 218 -5.21 -21.84 -4.53
N GLN A 219 -4.63 -22.68 -5.38
CA GLN A 219 -3.86 -23.84 -4.93
C GLN A 219 -2.60 -23.35 -4.22
N PRO A 220 -2.20 -23.97 -3.08
CA PRO A 220 -0.89 -23.69 -2.49
C PRO A 220 0.16 -23.89 -3.57
N GLN A 221 0.82 -22.79 -3.96
CA GLN A 221 1.87 -22.79 -4.95
C GLN A 221 2.94 -23.80 -4.57
N THR A 222 2.88 -24.97 -5.21
CA THR A 222 4.04 -25.82 -5.40
C THR A 222 4.60 -25.50 -6.77
N THR A 223 4.93 -24.23 -6.99
CA THR A 223 6.02 -23.87 -7.91
C THR A 223 7.28 -24.03 -7.07
N PRO A 224 8.04 -25.13 -7.19
CA PRO A 224 9.36 -25.11 -6.61
C PRO A 224 10.11 -24.05 -7.41
N SER A 225 10.72 -23.08 -6.73
CA SER A 225 12.01 -22.59 -7.21
C SER A 225 12.88 -23.84 -7.32
N GLN A 226 12.88 -24.45 -8.49
CA GLN A 226 13.48 -25.75 -8.74
C GLN A 226 15.00 -25.56 -8.72
N THR A 227 15.59 -25.64 -7.52
CA THR A 227 17.04 -25.69 -7.36
C THR A 227 17.52 -26.96 -8.06
N GLU A 228 18.21 -26.80 -9.19
CA GLU A 228 18.89 -27.91 -9.87
C GLU A 228 19.95 -28.49 -8.94
N LEU A 229 19.83 -29.78 -8.60
CA LEU A 229 20.85 -30.50 -7.85
C LEU A 229 21.98 -30.96 -8.77
N PHE A 230 21.60 -31.51 -9.93
CA PHE A 230 22.53 -31.89 -10.98
C PHE A 230 21.78 -32.13 -12.29
N SER A 231 22.55 -32.12 -13.37
CA SER A 231 22.09 -32.50 -14.70
C SER A 231 22.96 -33.59 -15.31
N VAL A 232 22.34 -34.46 -16.08
CA VAL A 232 23.02 -35.54 -16.81
C VAL A 232 22.84 -35.30 -18.31
N PRO A 233 23.92 -35.09 -19.07
CA PRO A 233 23.84 -35.04 -20.52
C PRO A 233 23.58 -36.44 -21.07
N LEU A 234 22.51 -36.59 -21.84
CA LEU A 234 22.10 -37.81 -22.51
C LEU A 234 22.13 -37.61 -24.02
N THR A 235 22.27 -38.71 -24.75
CA THR A 235 22.08 -38.73 -26.20
C THR A 235 20.85 -39.58 -26.51
N VAL A 236 19.78 -38.94 -26.95
CA VAL A 236 18.54 -39.61 -27.36
C VAL A 236 18.35 -39.33 -28.84
N ASN A 237 18.22 -40.37 -29.67
CA ASN A 237 18.03 -40.23 -31.12
C ASN A 237 19.06 -39.33 -31.81
N ASN A 238 20.36 -39.47 -31.48
CA ASN A 238 21.44 -38.64 -32.01
C ASN A 238 21.36 -37.13 -31.65
N GLN A 239 20.49 -36.75 -30.72
CA GLN A 239 20.38 -35.40 -30.18
C GLN A 239 20.85 -35.35 -28.72
N ALA A 240 21.67 -34.35 -28.40
CA ALA A 240 22.11 -34.10 -27.03
C ALA A 240 20.96 -33.45 -26.26
N VAL A 241 20.50 -34.12 -25.20
CA VAL A 241 19.40 -33.69 -24.34
C VAL A 241 19.85 -33.77 -22.88
N VAL A 242 19.36 -32.87 -22.03
CA VAL A 242 19.80 -32.79 -20.64
C VAL A 242 18.69 -33.26 -19.72
N LEU A 243 19.00 -34.27 -18.90
CA LEU A 243 18.12 -34.73 -17.82
C LEU A 243 18.47 -33.95 -16.56
N VAL A 244 17.53 -33.12 -16.08
CA VAL A 244 17.72 -32.27 -14.90
C VAL A 244 17.03 -32.88 -13.69
N HIS A 245 17.74 -32.94 -12.57
CA HIS A 245 17.20 -33.37 -11.28
C HIS A 245 17.14 -32.20 -10.31
N TYR A 246 16.00 -32.04 -9.63
CA TYR A 246 15.71 -30.91 -8.76
C TYR A 246 15.66 -31.32 -7.30
N GLU A 247 15.89 -30.36 -6.41
CA GLU A 247 15.82 -30.59 -4.98
C GLU A 247 14.41 -31.04 -4.55
N GLY A 248 14.34 -32.12 -3.76
CA GLY A 248 13.10 -32.71 -3.27
C GLY A 248 12.33 -33.55 -4.30
N TRP A 249 12.87 -33.74 -5.50
CA TRP A 249 12.26 -34.61 -6.51
C TRP A 249 12.73 -36.05 -6.37
N THR A 250 11.83 -36.99 -6.67
CA THR A 250 12.22 -38.39 -6.86
C THR A 250 12.82 -38.61 -8.26
N PRO A 251 13.71 -39.60 -8.44
CA PRO A 251 14.21 -40.00 -9.75
C PRO A 251 13.10 -40.25 -10.78
N THR A 252 12.00 -40.88 -10.34
CA THR A 252 10.82 -41.14 -11.17
C THR A 252 10.14 -39.85 -11.65
N GLN A 253 10.00 -38.85 -10.78
CA GLN A 253 9.42 -37.54 -11.15
C GLN A 253 10.29 -36.80 -12.17
N SER A 254 11.61 -36.82 -11.99
CA SER A 254 12.56 -36.21 -12.94
C SER A 254 12.55 -36.92 -14.30
N ALA A 255 12.52 -38.25 -14.31
CA ALA A 255 12.47 -39.03 -15.54
C ALA A 255 11.16 -38.80 -16.33
N LEU A 256 10.00 -38.78 -15.65
CA LEU A 256 8.71 -38.50 -16.28
C LEU A 256 8.63 -37.07 -16.83
N SER A 257 9.14 -36.09 -16.07
CA SER A 257 9.19 -34.70 -16.52
C SER A 257 10.08 -34.53 -17.76
N PHE A 258 11.24 -35.18 -17.79
CA PHE A 258 12.13 -35.19 -18.95
C PHE A 258 11.47 -35.82 -20.18
N LEU A 259 10.81 -36.97 -20.03
CA LEU A 259 10.09 -37.62 -21.13
C LEU A 259 9.00 -36.70 -21.70
N ASN A 260 8.21 -36.05 -20.83
CA ASN A 260 7.17 -35.13 -21.23
C ASN A 260 7.72 -33.87 -21.94
N GLN A 261 8.80 -33.28 -21.42
CA GLN A 261 9.45 -32.10 -22.02
C GLN A 261 10.05 -32.39 -23.40
N ASN A 262 10.50 -33.63 -23.62
CA ASN A 262 11.01 -34.08 -24.92
C ASN A 262 9.91 -34.64 -25.84
N GLY A 263 8.63 -34.47 -25.47
CA GLY A 263 7.48 -34.90 -26.27
C GLY A 263 7.29 -36.43 -26.33
N ILE A 264 7.98 -37.18 -25.47
CA ILE A 264 7.87 -38.64 -25.37
C ILE A 264 6.70 -38.97 -24.44
N THR A 265 5.52 -39.05 -25.01
CA THR A 265 4.25 -39.31 -24.29
C THR A 265 3.62 -40.65 -24.66
N ASP A 266 4.17 -41.37 -25.65
CA ASP A 266 3.70 -42.70 -26.05
C ASP A 266 3.94 -43.73 -24.92
N PRO A 267 2.91 -44.45 -24.44
CA PRO A 267 3.05 -45.36 -23.30
C PRO A 267 4.07 -46.49 -23.48
N ASN A 268 4.26 -47.02 -24.69
CA ASN A 268 5.23 -48.09 -24.93
C ASN A 268 6.66 -47.56 -24.83
N THR A 269 6.88 -46.40 -25.43
CA THR A 269 8.16 -45.69 -25.42
C THR A 269 8.52 -45.17 -24.03
N VAL A 270 7.52 -44.66 -23.28
CA VAL A 270 7.70 -44.26 -21.87
C VAL A 270 8.08 -45.45 -20.99
N ASN A 271 7.41 -46.59 -21.13
CA ASN A 271 7.73 -47.80 -20.35
C ASN A 271 9.11 -48.39 -20.68
N GLU A 272 9.64 -48.15 -21.88
CA GLU A 272 10.98 -48.58 -22.29
C GLU A 272 12.09 -47.70 -21.69
N TYR A 273 11.93 -46.37 -21.74
CA TYR A 273 12.95 -45.42 -21.28
C TYR A 273 12.90 -45.12 -19.79
N LEU A 274 11.72 -45.17 -19.17
CA LEU A 274 11.54 -44.76 -17.77
C LEU A 274 12.44 -45.54 -16.79
N PRO A 275 12.57 -46.88 -16.84
CA PRO A 275 13.45 -47.61 -15.94
C PRO A 275 14.94 -47.24 -16.11
N GLN A 276 15.38 -46.99 -17.35
CA GLN A 276 16.76 -46.63 -17.66
C GLN A 276 17.12 -45.23 -17.15
N LEU A 277 16.19 -44.28 -17.28
CA LEU A 277 16.37 -42.91 -16.77
C LEU A 277 16.40 -42.87 -15.24
N ILE A 278 15.57 -43.68 -14.57
CA ILE A 278 15.57 -43.82 -13.11
C ILE A 278 16.92 -44.37 -12.64
N GLU A 279 17.43 -45.43 -13.28
CA GLU A 279 18.73 -46.02 -12.91
C GLU A 279 19.90 -45.03 -13.07
N VAL A 280 19.90 -44.19 -14.10
CA VAL A 280 20.90 -43.13 -14.30
C VAL A 280 20.84 -42.10 -13.16
N LEU A 281 19.64 -41.67 -12.78
CA LEU A 281 19.43 -40.71 -11.70
C LEU A 281 19.82 -41.28 -10.34
N ASP A 282 19.42 -42.52 -10.04
CA ASP A 282 19.78 -43.21 -8.80
C ASP A 282 21.30 -43.34 -8.63
N ASN A 283 22.00 -43.71 -9.71
CA ASN A 283 23.46 -43.79 -9.70
C ASN A 283 24.11 -42.43 -9.46
N GLN A 284 23.58 -41.36 -10.06
CA GLN A 284 24.11 -40.01 -9.89
C GLN A 284 23.83 -39.43 -8.49
N VAL A 285 22.65 -39.68 -7.92
CA VAL A 285 22.31 -39.32 -6.53
C VAL A 285 23.24 -40.05 -5.56
N ARG A 286 23.50 -41.35 -5.78
CA ARG A 286 24.41 -42.13 -4.93
C ARG A 286 25.85 -41.62 -5.04
N GLN A 287 26.33 -41.29 -6.23
CA GLN A 287 27.66 -40.72 -6.43
C GLN A 287 27.82 -39.36 -5.74
N LEU A 288 26.79 -38.51 -5.74
CA LEU A 288 26.81 -37.24 -5.00
C LEU A 288 26.84 -37.45 -3.49
N ALA A 289 26.07 -38.42 -2.97
CA ALA A 289 26.10 -38.78 -1.56
C ALA A 289 27.48 -39.32 -1.15
N ASP A 290 28.07 -40.19 -1.97
CA ASP A 290 29.40 -40.78 -1.73
C ASP A 290 30.51 -39.72 -1.86
N ALA A 291 30.42 -38.78 -2.81
CA ALA A 291 31.37 -37.69 -2.98
C ALA A 291 31.30 -36.67 -1.84
N GLN A 292 30.10 -36.40 -1.31
CA GLN A 292 29.90 -35.56 -0.11
C GLN A 292 30.41 -36.25 1.16
N ALA A 293 30.34 -37.59 1.24
CA ALA A 293 30.89 -38.36 2.34
C ALA A 293 32.43 -38.49 2.28
N ALA A 294 33.03 -38.49 1.09
CA ALA A 294 34.47 -38.64 0.90
C ALA A 294 35.28 -37.32 1.01
N ALA A 295 34.61 -36.16 0.96
CA ALA A 295 35.25 -34.83 0.97
C ALA A 295 35.45 -34.21 2.36
N VAL A 296 35.23 -34.96 3.46
CA VAL A 296 35.34 -34.42 4.84
C VAL A 296 36.57 -34.97 5.56
N PRO A 297 37.69 -34.22 5.66
CA PRO A 297 38.62 -34.39 6.76
C PRO A 297 37.93 -33.98 8.07
N GLN A 298 38.07 -34.79 9.11
CA GLN A 298 37.57 -34.53 10.46
C GLN A 298 37.93 -33.11 10.95
N GLN A 299 36.98 -32.17 10.90
CA GLN A 299 36.82 -31.09 11.88
C GLN A 299 35.61 -30.20 11.53
N ALA A 300 34.82 -29.90 12.56
CA ALA A 300 33.77 -28.88 12.63
C ALA A 300 32.55 -29.06 11.69
N THR A 301 31.49 -29.60 12.28
CA THR A 301 30.09 -29.53 11.84
C THR A 301 29.59 -28.09 11.71
N ALA A 302 29.23 -27.67 10.48
CA ALA A 302 28.14 -26.75 10.06
C ALA A 302 28.38 -26.39 8.57
N ALA A 303 27.42 -26.30 7.65
CA ALA A 303 25.98 -26.06 7.76
C ALA A 303 25.24 -26.67 6.54
N ALA A 304 24.24 -27.52 6.82
CA ALA A 304 23.06 -27.67 5.98
C ALA A 304 22.14 -26.44 6.18
N PRO A 305 21.19 -26.12 5.29
CA PRO A 305 20.24 -25.03 5.52
C PRO A 305 19.65 -25.17 6.92
N THR A 306 19.79 -24.13 7.73
CA THR A 306 19.35 -24.12 9.13
C THR A 306 17.82 -24.19 9.19
N ARG A 307 17.28 -25.39 9.03
CA ARG A 307 16.00 -25.76 9.64
C ARG A 307 16.28 -25.85 11.13
N SER A 308 15.76 -24.90 11.90
CA SER A 308 15.88 -24.93 13.36
C SER A 308 15.10 -26.13 13.88
N PRO A 309 15.75 -27.14 14.49
CA PRO A 309 15.04 -28.25 15.11
C PRO A 309 14.16 -27.69 16.23
N LEU A 310 12.86 -27.96 16.15
CA LEU A 310 11.89 -27.47 17.13
C LEU A 310 11.91 -28.33 18.39
N LEU A 311 12.07 -29.64 18.22
CA LEU A 311 12.06 -30.61 19.31
C LEU A 311 13.01 -31.77 19.00
N SER A 312 13.76 -32.23 20.00
CA SER A 312 14.51 -33.48 19.91
C SER A 312 14.18 -34.36 21.11
N VAL A 313 13.68 -35.57 20.85
CA VAL A 313 13.29 -36.52 21.88
C VAL A 313 14.24 -37.72 21.87
N PRO A 314 14.82 -38.12 23.01
CA PRO A 314 15.61 -39.35 23.09
C PRO A 314 14.70 -40.58 23.02
N ILE A 315 14.93 -41.43 22.03
CA ILE A 315 14.24 -42.70 21.80
C ILE A 315 15.22 -43.85 22.01
N THR A 316 14.85 -44.85 22.80
CA THR A 316 15.69 -46.03 23.02
C THR A 316 15.35 -47.11 22.01
N ILE A 317 16.33 -47.56 21.24
CA ILE A 317 16.22 -48.70 20.31
C ILE A 317 17.28 -49.72 20.69
N GLY A 318 16.84 -50.87 21.22
CA GLY A 318 17.74 -51.85 21.84
C GLY A 318 18.40 -51.27 23.10
N ASP A 319 19.73 -51.33 23.17
CA ASP A 319 20.54 -50.78 24.28
C ASP A 319 21.08 -49.36 23.99
N GLN A 320 20.68 -48.74 22.88
CA GLN A 320 21.19 -47.44 22.43
C GLN A 320 20.10 -46.37 22.41
N VAL A 321 20.46 -45.16 22.83
CA VAL A 321 19.58 -43.97 22.80
C VAL A 321 19.89 -43.16 21.55
N HIS A 322 18.86 -42.93 20.74
CA HIS A 322 18.91 -42.19 19.49
C HIS A 322 18.02 -40.95 19.59
N GLN A 323 18.37 -39.88 18.87
CA GLN A 323 17.61 -38.63 18.92
C GLN A 323 16.60 -38.56 17.77
N LEU A 324 15.32 -38.53 18.11
CA LEU A 324 14.25 -38.22 17.16
C LEU A 324 14.11 -36.70 17.08
N THR A 325 14.60 -36.11 16.00
CA THR A 325 14.59 -34.66 15.78
C THR A 325 13.40 -34.29 14.89
N TYR A 326 12.59 -33.34 15.35
CA TYR A 326 11.47 -32.77 14.63
C TYR A 326 11.78 -31.33 14.23
N TYR A 327 11.52 -30.98 12.98
CA TYR A 327 11.63 -29.62 12.46
C TYR A 327 10.23 -29.01 12.30
N GLN A 328 10.13 -27.71 12.55
CA GLN A 328 8.85 -26.99 12.51
C GLN A 328 8.18 -27.13 11.13
N GLY A 329 6.92 -27.56 11.13
CA GLY A 329 6.11 -27.69 9.91
C GLY A 329 6.22 -29.05 9.21
N ASP A 330 7.12 -29.94 9.65
CA ASP A 330 7.19 -31.29 9.11
C ASP A 330 6.00 -32.15 9.59
N SER A 331 5.69 -33.20 8.83
CA SER A 331 4.71 -34.20 9.26
C SER A 331 5.29 -35.08 10.36
N LEU A 332 4.58 -35.19 11.49
CA LEU A 332 4.98 -36.01 12.63
C LEU A 332 5.10 -37.49 12.23
N ASP A 333 4.15 -37.98 11.44
CA ASP A 333 4.13 -39.36 10.96
C ASP A 333 5.26 -39.65 9.98
N LEU A 334 5.57 -38.70 9.10
CA LEU A 334 6.71 -38.83 8.19
C LEU A 334 8.04 -38.77 8.93
N THR A 335 8.16 -37.90 9.93
CA THR A 335 9.35 -37.79 10.79
C THR A 335 9.60 -39.11 11.54
N ALA A 336 8.55 -39.71 12.10
CA ALA A 336 8.62 -41.01 12.76
C ALA A 336 8.99 -42.14 11.79
N GLN A 337 8.42 -42.16 10.59
CA GLN A 337 8.72 -43.15 9.55
C GLN A 337 10.19 -43.08 9.12
N LEU A 338 10.69 -41.88 8.79
CA LEU A 338 12.09 -41.67 8.39
C LEU A 338 13.08 -42.06 9.49
N PHE A 339 12.75 -41.79 10.76
CA PHE A 339 13.57 -42.19 11.90
C PHE A 339 13.65 -43.72 12.04
N LEU A 340 12.50 -44.41 11.92
CA LEU A 340 12.46 -45.87 11.95
C LEU A 340 13.17 -46.49 10.75
N GLU A 341 13.05 -45.88 9.58
CA GLU A 341 13.75 -46.30 8.36
C GLU A 341 15.26 -46.16 8.48
N ALA A 342 15.73 -45.00 8.96
CA ALA A 342 17.14 -44.75 9.21
C ALA A 342 17.76 -45.73 10.21
N HIS A 343 16.94 -46.40 11.03
CA HIS A 343 17.39 -47.37 12.03
C HIS A 343 17.03 -48.82 11.64
N GLY A 344 16.63 -49.05 10.38
CA GLY A 344 16.42 -50.38 9.81
C GLY A 344 15.18 -51.10 10.32
N LEU A 345 14.21 -50.38 10.89
CA LEU A 345 13.01 -50.96 11.51
C LEU A 345 11.81 -51.11 10.54
N THR A 346 11.99 -50.81 9.25
CA THR A 346 10.93 -50.86 8.21
C THR A 346 10.24 -52.21 8.07
N ASN A 347 10.95 -53.31 8.32
CA ASN A 347 10.42 -54.67 8.20
C ASN A 347 9.88 -55.26 9.51
N ASN A 348 9.76 -54.44 10.57
CA ASN A 348 9.27 -54.91 11.86
C ASN A 348 7.74 -55.12 11.80
N PRO A 349 7.19 -56.26 12.27
CA PRO A 349 5.74 -56.48 12.31
C PRO A 349 4.96 -55.43 13.13
N ASN A 350 5.64 -54.73 14.04
CA ASN A 350 5.08 -53.65 14.85
C ASN A 350 5.36 -52.24 14.28
N TYR A 351 5.86 -52.12 13.05
CA TYR A 351 6.26 -50.84 12.43
C TYR A 351 5.16 -49.77 12.53
N ALA A 352 3.91 -50.10 12.17
CA ALA A 352 2.80 -49.16 12.23
C ALA A 352 2.49 -48.67 13.67
N ALA A 353 2.69 -49.54 14.67
CA ALA A 353 2.52 -49.17 16.07
C ALA A 353 3.62 -48.22 16.54
N PHE A 354 4.87 -48.46 16.13
CA PHE A 354 6.00 -47.58 16.46
C PHE A 354 5.89 -46.21 15.80
N VAL A 355 5.45 -46.14 14.53
CA VAL A 355 5.16 -44.85 13.88
C VAL A 355 4.16 -44.05 14.72
N THR A 356 3.06 -44.70 15.13
CA THR A 356 2.01 -44.06 15.94
C THR A 356 2.53 -43.57 17.29
N GLU A 357 3.33 -44.38 17.98
CA GLU A 357 3.90 -44.04 19.30
C GLU A 357 4.88 -42.86 19.23
N LEU A 358 5.76 -42.84 18.22
CA LEU A 358 6.70 -41.75 18.01
C LEU A 358 5.99 -40.46 17.59
N SER A 359 4.99 -40.53 16.72
CA SER A 359 4.15 -39.37 16.35
C SER A 359 3.44 -38.76 17.56
N LEU A 360 2.90 -39.59 18.45
CA LEU A 360 2.26 -39.13 19.70
C LEU A 360 3.28 -38.51 20.66
N THR A 361 4.47 -39.09 20.75
CA THR A 361 5.57 -38.57 21.58
C THR A 361 6.02 -37.18 21.10
N LEU A 362 6.19 -37.00 19.79
CA LEU A 362 6.51 -35.70 19.20
C LEU A 362 5.38 -34.68 19.42
N ARG A 363 4.12 -35.07 19.20
CA ARG A 363 2.96 -34.20 19.45
C ARG A 363 2.93 -33.70 20.90
N LYS A 364 3.16 -34.59 21.86
CA LYS A 364 3.19 -34.24 23.27
C LYS A 364 4.35 -33.29 23.60
N GLY A 365 5.55 -33.56 23.07
CA GLY A 365 6.70 -32.68 23.28
C GLY A 365 6.52 -31.28 22.68
N ILE A 366 5.84 -31.16 21.54
CA ILE A 366 5.50 -29.85 20.94
C ILE A 366 4.51 -29.10 21.83
N GLN A 367 3.46 -29.77 22.33
CA GLN A 367 2.50 -29.15 23.25
C GLN A 367 3.14 -28.69 24.58
N GLU A 368 4.12 -29.44 25.08
CA GLU A 368 4.89 -29.04 26.27
C GLU A 368 5.83 -27.87 25.98
N LEU A 369 6.42 -27.81 24.78
CA LEU A 369 7.23 -26.69 24.32
C LEU A 369 6.39 -25.42 24.16
N ASP A 370 5.20 -25.50 23.55
CA ASP A 370 4.26 -24.38 23.43
C ASP A 370 3.83 -23.86 24.81
N GLN A 371 3.58 -24.77 25.76
CA GLN A 371 3.27 -24.40 27.16
C GLN A 371 4.46 -23.77 27.88
N GLN A 372 5.70 -24.14 27.57
CA GLN A 372 6.90 -23.53 28.13
C GLN A 372 7.24 -22.18 27.48
N MET A 373 6.99 -22.02 26.17
CA MET A 373 7.17 -20.76 25.46
C MET A 373 6.12 -19.71 25.88
N ALA A 374 4.91 -20.14 26.22
CA ALA A 374 3.87 -19.27 26.79
C ALA A 374 4.21 -18.71 28.19
N VAL A 375 5.21 -19.28 28.89
CA VAL A 375 5.64 -18.83 30.23
C VAL A 375 6.89 -17.93 30.15
N ASN A 376 7.60 -17.88 29.02
CA ASN A 376 8.90 -17.19 28.88
C ASN A 376 8.97 -16.09 27.79
N THR A 377 7.87 -15.73 27.13
CA THR A 377 7.84 -14.50 26.32
C THR A 377 7.50 -13.30 27.20
N SER A 378 8.44 -12.34 27.33
CA SER A 378 8.06 -10.94 27.47
C SER A 378 7.06 -10.64 26.34
N PRO A 379 5.88 -10.06 26.65
CA PRO A 379 4.83 -9.92 25.66
C PRO A 379 5.35 -9.08 24.49
N LYS A 380 5.15 -9.58 23.26
CA LYS A 380 5.16 -8.72 22.07
C LYS A 380 4.25 -7.55 22.40
N GLU A 381 4.73 -6.32 22.28
CA GLU A 381 3.87 -5.16 22.56
C GLU A 381 2.86 -5.06 21.41
N PRO A 382 1.55 -5.08 21.68
CA PRO A 382 0.55 -4.94 20.65
C PRO A 382 0.56 -3.52 20.10
N LEU A 383 0.24 -3.38 18.81
CA LEU A 383 0.08 -2.09 18.16
C LEU A 383 -1.01 -1.27 18.85
N PHE A 384 -2.08 -1.94 19.29
CA PHE A 384 -3.06 -1.39 20.23
C PHE A 384 -3.80 -2.51 20.97
N GLN A 385 -4.41 -2.13 22.10
CA GLN A 385 -5.36 -2.97 22.83
C GLN A 385 -6.70 -2.26 22.95
N LEU A 386 -7.79 -2.98 22.67
CA LEU A 386 -9.15 -2.46 22.77
C LEU A 386 -9.97 -3.26 23.78
N PRO A 387 -10.65 -2.59 24.73
CA PRO A 387 -11.60 -3.25 25.60
C PRO A 387 -12.90 -3.51 24.82
N ILE A 388 -13.25 -4.78 24.63
CA ILE A 388 -14.46 -5.22 23.95
C ILE A 388 -15.45 -5.79 24.96
N THR A 389 -16.66 -5.25 25.01
CA THR A 389 -17.72 -5.76 25.88
C THR A 389 -18.58 -6.77 25.13
N LEU A 390 -18.55 -8.04 25.55
CA LEU A 390 -19.39 -9.11 25.02
C LEU A 390 -20.17 -9.77 26.15
N GLY A 391 -21.50 -9.81 26.02
CA GLY A 391 -22.38 -10.47 26.99
C GLY A 391 -22.31 -9.92 28.42
N GLY A 392 -21.90 -8.66 28.59
CA GLY A 392 -21.77 -7.99 29.90
C GLY A 392 -20.38 -8.13 30.56
N ALA A 393 -19.45 -8.84 29.94
CA ALA A 393 -18.05 -8.91 30.36
C ALA A 393 -17.14 -8.17 29.37
N THR A 394 -16.09 -7.53 29.88
CA THR A 394 -15.09 -6.83 29.07
C THR A 394 -13.88 -7.72 28.84
N TYR A 395 -13.41 -7.79 27.60
CA TYR A 395 -12.28 -8.59 27.15
C TYR A 395 -11.31 -7.70 26.40
N ASP A 396 -10.01 -7.84 26.66
CA ASP A 396 -8.99 -7.11 25.93
C ASP A 396 -8.68 -7.80 24.61
N LEU A 397 -8.88 -7.07 23.52
CA LEU A 397 -8.45 -7.45 22.19
C LEU A 397 -7.10 -6.80 21.90
N ALA A 398 -6.05 -7.61 21.82
CA ALA A 398 -4.74 -7.18 21.38
C ALA A 398 -4.62 -7.37 19.87
N TYR A 399 -4.11 -6.36 19.19
CA TYR A 399 -3.83 -6.40 17.75
C TYR A 399 -2.36 -6.08 17.51
N TYR A 400 -1.67 -6.91 16.74
CA TYR A 400 -0.24 -6.77 16.47
C TYR A 400 0.02 -6.30 15.05
N ASP A 401 1.22 -5.78 14.84
CA ASP A 401 1.63 -5.26 13.54
C ASP A 401 1.53 -6.33 12.43
N HIS A 402 1.02 -5.90 11.27
CA HIS A 402 0.76 -6.70 10.07
C HIS A 402 -0.18 -7.91 10.23
N GLU A 403 -0.96 -8.00 11.31
CA GLU A 403 -1.99 -9.04 11.42
C GLU A 403 -3.16 -8.82 10.46
N ASN A 404 -3.90 -9.89 10.13
CA ASN A 404 -5.11 -9.78 9.34
C ASN A 404 -6.31 -9.49 10.27
N PRO A 405 -7.02 -8.35 10.14
CA PRO A 405 -8.15 -8.00 11.01
C PRO A 405 -9.27 -9.06 11.04
N GLY A 406 -9.52 -9.74 9.91
CA GLY A 406 -10.55 -10.77 9.80
C GLY A 406 -10.16 -12.07 10.51
N ALA A 407 -8.88 -12.43 10.47
CA ALA A 407 -8.35 -13.58 11.21
C ALA A 407 -8.40 -13.34 12.72
N VAL A 408 -7.97 -12.16 13.18
CA VAL A 408 -8.02 -11.76 14.60
C VAL A 408 -9.47 -11.71 15.10
N ALA A 409 -10.39 -11.14 14.31
CA ALA A 409 -11.82 -11.13 14.65
C ALA A 409 -12.41 -12.54 14.77
N THR A 410 -12.02 -13.45 13.87
CA THR A 410 -12.47 -14.84 13.89
C THR A 410 -11.95 -15.58 15.11
N GLU A 411 -10.65 -15.50 15.37
CA GLU A 411 -10.02 -16.14 16.51
C GLU A 411 -10.56 -15.62 17.84
N PHE A 412 -10.65 -14.29 17.98
CA PHE A 412 -11.17 -13.65 19.18
C PHE A 412 -12.62 -14.10 19.45
N CYS A 413 -13.53 -13.98 18.48
CA CYS A 413 -14.93 -14.35 18.66
C CYS A 413 -15.12 -15.85 18.93
N THR A 414 -14.40 -16.72 18.20
CA THR A 414 -14.48 -18.17 18.41
C THR A 414 -13.93 -18.58 19.77
N SER A 415 -12.85 -17.97 20.25
CA SER A 415 -12.27 -18.25 21.58
C SER A 415 -13.22 -17.92 22.73
N LYS A 416 -14.16 -16.99 22.55
CA LYS A 416 -15.10 -16.55 23.58
C LYS A 416 -16.45 -17.29 23.56
N ILE A 417 -16.69 -18.17 22.59
CA ILE A 417 -17.93 -18.97 22.52
C ILE A 417 -18.23 -19.72 23.84
N PRO A 418 -17.26 -20.38 24.51
CA PRO A 418 -17.54 -21.09 25.76
C PRO A 418 -17.97 -20.13 26.89
N ALA A 419 -17.32 -18.96 27.00
CA ALA A 419 -17.64 -17.96 28.02
C ALA A 419 -19.01 -17.29 27.77
N LEU A 420 -19.32 -16.99 26.51
CA LEU A 420 -20.61 -16.40 26.12
C LEU A 420 -21.76 -17.40 26.29
N THR A 421 -21.53 -18.68 25.97
CA THR A 421 -22.52 -19.75 26.19
C THR A 421 -22.86 -19.87 27.67
N ALA A 422 -21.85 -19.79 28.55
CA ALA A 422 -22.05 -19.80 30.00
C ALA A 422 -22.79 -18.54 30.48
N SER A 423 -22.47 -17.37 29.94
CA SER A 423 -23.11 -16.09 30.31
C SER A 423 -24.57 -15.99 29.87
N PHE A 424 -24.88 -16.48 28.67
CA PHE A 424 -26.24 -16.44 28.13
C PHE A 424 -27.13 -17.60 28.61
N GLY A 425 -26.53 -18.64 29.20
CA GLY A 425 -27.26 -19.86 29.59
C GLY A 425 -27.82 -20.64 28.40
N ARG A 426 -27.34 -20.37 27.19
CA ARG A 426 -27.69 -21.05 25.94
C ARG A 426 -26.52 -21.01 24.98
N ALA A 427 -26.51 -21.92 24.00
CA ALA A 427 -25.55 -21.88 22.91
C ALA A 427 -25.65 -20.55 22.13
N VAL A 428 -24.48 -20.01 21.79
CA VAL A 428 -24.34 -18.88 20.86
C VAL A 428 -24.64 -19.39 19.45
N THR A 429 -25.49 -18.68 18.70
CA THR A 429 -25.85 -19.08 17.33
C THR A 429 -24.76 -18.65 16.33
N ASP A 430 -24.75 -19.28 15.15
CA ASP A 430 -23.82 -18.92 14.08
C ASP A 430 -24.00 -17.46 13.63
N ASP A 431 -25.23 -16.96 13.63
CA ASP A 431 -25.53 -15.54 13.33
C ASP A 431 -24.90 -14.60 14.37
N GLU A 432 -24.93 -14.95 15.65
CA GLU A 432 -24.32 -14.17 16.74
C GLU A 432 -22.79 -14.19 16.65
N VAL A 433 -22.21 -15.32 16.27
CA VAL A 433 -20.77 -15.44 16.00
C VAL A 433 -20.38 -14.59 14.79
N GLN A 434 -21.19 -14.59 13.73
CA GLN A 434 -20.92 -13.79 12.54
C GLN A 434 -21.05 -12.30 12.82
N GLN A 435 -22.03 -11.88 13.60
CA GLN A 435 -22.17 -10.49 14.06
C GLN A 435 -20.98 -10.04 14.92
N CYS A 436 -20.49 -10.91 15.81
CA CYS A 436 -19.27 -10.65 16.57
C CYS A 436 -18.09 -10.42 15.64
N LYS A 437 -17.87 -11.30 14.65
CA LYS A 437 -16.75 -11.19 13.70
C LYS A 437 -16.80 -9.88 12.90
N VAL A 438 -17.96 -9.51 12.38
CA VAL A 438 -18.14 -8.28 11.61
C VAL A 438 -17.88 -7.05 12.48
N TYR A 439 -18.41 -7.03 13.71
CA TYR A 439 -18.20 -5.93 14.65
C TYR A 439 -16.72 -5.75 15.01
N ILE A 440 -16.02 -6.84 15.33
CA ILE A 440 -14.60 -6.80 15.68
C ILE A 440 -13.74 -6.42 14.48
N PHE A 441 -14.02 -6.99 13.30
CA PHE A 441 -13.34 -6.63 12.06
C PHE A 441 -13.47 -5.12 11.77
N GLN A 442 -14.68 -4.58 11.79
CA GLN A 442 -14.92 -3.14 11.56
C GLN A 442 -14.23 -2.27 12.61
N THR A 443 -14.19 -2.73 13.86
CA THR A 443 -13.54 -2.01 14.97
C THR A 443 -12.02 -1.96 14.78
N ILE A 444 -11.40 -3.09 14.44
CA ILE A 444 -9.96 -3.16 14.17
C ILE A 444 -9.61 -2.31 12.95
N THR A 445 -10.32 -2.49 11.83
CA THR A 445 -10.07 -1.75 10.58
C THR A 445 -10.20 -0.24 10.80
N ARG A 446 -11.24 0.22 11.51
CA ARG A 446 -11.38 1.64 11.84
C ARG A 446 -10.21 2.18 12.65
N VAL A 447 -9.72 1.43 13.63
CA VAL A 447 -8.59 1.86 14.48
C VAL A 447 -7.28 1.85 13.69
N VAL A 448 -7.07 0.86 12.82
CA VAL A 448 -5.93 0.81 11.90
C VAL A 448 -5.98 1.99 10.91
N ASP A 449 -7.15 2.29 10.34
CA ASP A 449 -7.36 3.41 9.43
C ASP A 449 -7.18 4.76 10.15
N GLU A 450 -7.63 4.88 11.41
CA GLU A 450 -7.42 6.08 12.24
C GLU A 450 -5.94 6.27 12.60
N LEU A 451 -5.21 5.19 12.91
CA LEU A 451 -3.77 5.23 13.13
C LEU A 451 -3.01 5.57 11.84
N ALA A 452 -3.45 5.03 10.69
CA ALA A 452 -2.93 5.39 9.39
C ALA A 452 -3.23 6.86 9.05
N ALA A 453 -4.45 7.35 9.30
CA ALA A 453 -4.84 8.74 9.05
C ALA A 453 -4.11 9.74 9.98
N GLN A 454 -3.85 9.35 11.23
CA GLN A 454 -3.02 10.13 12.17
C GLN A 454 -1.56 10.20 11.71
N SER A 455 -1.06 9.17 11.02
CA SER A 455 0.25 9.22 10.35
C SER A 455 0.26 10.16 9.12
N VAL A 456 -0.89 10.45 8.51
CA VAL A 456 -1.04 11.40 7.37
C VAL A 456 -1.27 12.86 7.82
N GLN A 457 -1.72 13.10 9.05
CA GLN A 457 -1.88 14.45 9.62
C GLN A 457 -0.64 14.98 10.35
N SER A 458 0.42 14.18 10.45
CA SER A 458 1.77 14.69 10.70
C SER A 458 2.34 15.21 9.38
N PRO A 459 3.04 16.36 9.32
CA PRO A 459 3.63 16.83 8.07
C PRO A 459 4.59 15.77 7.52
N VAL A 460 4.23 15.26 6.34
CA VAL A 460 4.96 14.36 5.42
C VAL A 460 6.42 14.09 5.81
N GLN A 461 6.69 12.95 6.44
CA GLN A 461 8.02 12.35 6.41
C GLN A 461 8.10 11.46 5.16
N VAL A 462 8.72 12.02 4.12
CA VAL A 462 9.23 11.25 2.98
C VAL A 462 10.25 10.24 3.53
N PRO A 463 10.26 8.97 3.10
CA PRO A 463 11.33 8.05 3.48
C PRO A 463 12.67 8.61 3.00
N VAL A 464 13.47 9.17 3.92
CA VAL A 464 14.81 9.65 3.62
C VAL A 464 15.71 8.42 3.46
N GLU A 465 16.03 8.11 2.22
CA GLU A 465 17.28 7.44 1.88
C GLU A 465 18.41 8.20 2.59
N LYS A 466 19.05 7.56 3.57
CA LYS A 466 19.95 8.19 4.58
C LYS A 466 20.75 9.36 4.02
N ALA A 467 20.31 10.57 4.36
CA ALA A 467 21.05 11.79 4.06
C ALA A 467 22.42 11.73 4.77
N PRO A 468 23.48 12.26 4.14
CA PRO A 468 24.83 12.20 4.69
C PRO A 468 24.91 12.93 6.06
N LEU A 469 25.60 12.31 7.01
CA LEU A 469 25.87 12.91 8.32
C LEU A 469 26.77 14.14 8.14
N LEU A 470 26.31 15.32 8.59
CA LEU A 470 27.08 16.55 8.50
C LEU A 470 28.04 16.68 9.69
N PHE A 471 27.55 16.49 10.90
CA PHE A 471 28.37 16.51 12.12
C PHE A 471 27.69 15.76 13.27
N THR A 472 28.44 15.56 14.35
CA THR A 472 27.92 15.05 15.62
C THR A 472 28.31 16.02 16.71
N LEU A 473 27.33 16.44 17.50
CA LEU A 473 27.53 17.34 18.63
C LEU A 473 27.56 16.53 19.93
N ASP A 474 28.68 16.60 20.65
CA ASP A 474 28.80 15.97 21.96
C ASP A 474 28.21 16.90 23.03
N ILE A 475 27.13 16.48 23.65
CA ILE A 475 26.43 17.23 24.71
C ILE A 475 26.80 16.64 26.07
N ASP A 476 27.29 17.48 26.98
CA ASP A 476 27.46 17.14 28.38
C ASP A 476 26.10 17.24 29.10
N LEU A 477 25.63 16.11 29.63
CA LEU A 477 24.36 15.98 30.34
C LEU A 477 24.52 16.15 31.86
N GLY A 478 25.73 16.46 32.35
CA GLY A 478 26.06 16.52 33.77
C GLY A 478 26.45 15.14 34.34
N GLU A 479 27.05 15.17 35.54
CA GLU A 479 27.54 13.98 36.26
C GLU A 479 28.47 13.06 35.44
N GLY A 480 29.23 13.64 34.50
CA GLY A 480 30.17 12.91 33.64
C GLY A 480 29.52 12.10 32.52
N ARG A 481 28.24 12.34 32.23
CA ARG A 481 27.51 11.70 31.12
C ARG A 481 27.55 12.60 29.90
N ASN A 482 28.11 12.09 28.80
CA ASN A 482 28.07 12.75 27.51
C ASN A 482 27.18 11.96 26.55
N ALA A 483 26.41 12.65 25.71
CA ALA A 483 25.59 12.05 24.67
C ALA A 483 25.82 12.72 23.33
N ALA A 484 25.96 11.90 22.29
CA ALA A 484 26.18 12.34 20.94
C ALA A 484 24.84 12.64 20.24
N LEU A 485 24.77 13.81 19.61
CA LEU A 485 23.65 14.27 18.78
C LEU A 485 24.11 14.30 17.31
N PRO A 486 23.81 13.26 16.50
CA PRO A 486 24.11 13.27 15.08
C PRO A 486 23.14 14.17 14.31
N PHE A 487 23.64 14.94 13.35
CA PHE A 487 22.85 15.83 12.50
C PHE A 487 23.18 15.60 11.01
N HIS A 488 22.17 15.30 10.20
CA HIS A 488 22.29 14.93 8.79
C HIS A 488 21.81 16.06 7.87
N ASP A 489 22.18 15.97 6.60
CA ASP A 489 21.75 16.94 5.59
C ASP A 489 20.22 16.92 5.41
N GLY A 490 19.60 18.10 5.47
CA GLY A 490 18.14 18.25 5.45
C GLY A 490 17.41 18.04 6.78
N ASP A 491 18.12 17.70 7.87
CA ASP A 491 17.49 17.58 9.20
C ASP A 491 16.92 18.93 9.69
N ASN A 492 15.81 18.88 10.41
CA ASN A 492 15.28 20.04 11.13
C ASN A 492 15.91 20.12 12.53
N ALA A 493 16.61 21.21 12.81
CA ALA A 493 17.28 21.44 14.10
C ALA A 493 16.35 21.35 15.31
N VAL A 494 15.08 21.74 15.17
CA VAL A 494 14.08 21.68 16.24
C VAL A 494 13.67 20.25 16.52
N ASP A 495 13.40 19.47 15.48
CA ASP A 495 12.95 18.08 15.61
C ASP A 495 14.07 17.19 16.16
N VAL A 496 15.31 17.39 15.69
CA VAL A 496 16.48 16.65 16.22
C VAL A 496 16.74 17.00 17.69
N ALA A 497 16.62 18.28 18.08
CA ALA A 497 16.79 18.68 19.48
C ALA A 497 15.70 18.10 20.39
N ASN A 498 14.44 18.07 19.95
CA ASN A 498 13.34 17.45 20.69
C ASN A 498 13.56 15.95 20.88
N GLN A 499 13.87 15.21 19.80
CA GLN A 499 14.14 13.77 19.87
C GLN A 499 15.35 13.45 20.76
N PHE A 500 16.39 14.29 20.73
CA PHE A 500 17.54 14.13 21.61
C PHE A 500 17.15 14.30 23.08
N CYS A 501 16.32 15.29 23.40
CA CYS A 501 15.83 15.52 24.76
C CYS A 501 14.98 14.35 25.26
N GLU A 502 14.04 13.88 24.46
CA GLU A 502 13.19 12.72 24.78
C GLU A 502 14.04 11.47 25.03
N ARG A 503 14.98 11.16 24.12
CA ARG A 503 15.81 9.96 24.20
C ARG A 503 16.76 9.95 25.40
N ASN A 504 17.26 11.12 25.80
CA ASN A 504 18.22 11.25 26.90
C ASN A 504 17.58 11.70 28.22
N ASN A 505 16.24 11.80 28.26
CA ASN A 505 15.48 12.28 29.41
C ASN A 505 15.97 13.64 29.92
N VAL A 506 16.19 14.56 28.98
CA VAL A 506 16.57 15.96 29.23
C VAL A 506 15.32 16.82 29.13
N ASP A 507 15.16 17.78 30.04
CA ASP A 507 13.97 18.64 30.05
C ASP A 507 13.83 19.45 28.75
N VAL A 508 12.58 19.57 28.29
CA VAL A 508 12.20 20.26 27.04
C VAL A 508 12.59 21.75 27.06
N GLU A 509 12.78 22.33 28.25
CA GLU A 509 13.28 23.70 28.43
C GLU A 509 14.70 23.91 27.86
N ASN A 510 15.47 22.84 27.65
CA ASN A 510 16.82 22.89 27.07
C ASN A 510 16.82 22.85 25.53
N VAL A 511 15.68 22.54 24.90
CA VAL A 511 15.55 22.45 23.44
C VAL A 511 15.98 23.74 22.73
N PRO A 512 15.58 24.95 23.16
CA PRO A 512 15.99 26.19 22.49
C PRO A 512 17.51 26.38 22.47
N MET A 513 18.22 25.95 23.52
CA MET A 513 19.67 26.02 23.59
C MET A 513 20.35 25.05 22.62
N LEU A 514 19.83 23.83 22.51
CA LEU A 514 20.34 22.82 21.58
C LEU A 514 20.11 23.23 20.11
N VAL A 515 18.94 23.79 19.80
CA VAL A 515 18.62 24.29 18.46
C VAL A 515 19.59 25.40 18.04
N GLU A 516 19.90 26.32 18.95
CA GLU A 516 20.84 27.40 18.68
C GLU A 516 22.26 26.88 18.45
N GLU A 517 22.69 25.86 19.19
CA GLU A 517 24.01 25.25 19.00
C GLU A 517 24.08 24.46 17.68
N ILE A 518 23.04 23.71 17.32
CA ILE A 518 22.94 23.02 16.03
C ILE A 518 23.01 24.04 14.88
N ARG A 519 22.26 25.15 14.95
CA ARG A 519 22.30 26.21 13.93
C ARG A 519 23.68 26.84 13.78
N LYS A 520 24.41 27.05 14.88
CA LYS A 520 25.80 27.55 14.85
C LYS A 520 26.76 26.58 14.19
N GLN A 521 26.58 25.27 14.36
CA GLN A 521 27.42 24.27 13.71
C GLN A 521 27.08 24.12 12.23
N VAL A 522 25.78 24.15 11.86
CA VAL A 522 25.32 24.18 10.46
C VAL A 522 25.91 25.38 9.71
N ALA A 523 26.00 26.56 10.35
CA ALA A 523 26.58 27.75 9.72
C ALA A 523 28.11 27.69 9.50
N LYS A 524 28.79 26.68 10.03
CA LYS A 524 30.26 26.48 9.90
C LYS A 524 30.63 25.38 8.90
N VAL A 525 29.69 24.51 8.58
CA VAL A 525 29.78 23.49 7.53
C VAL A 525 29.47 24.15 6.20
#